data_AF-A0A1A8NU43-F1
#
_entry.id   AF-A0A1A8NU43-F1
#
_cell.length_a   1.000
_cell.length_b   1.000
_cell.length_c   1.000
_cell.angle_alpha   90.00
_cell.angle_beta   90.00
_cell.angle_gamma   90.00
#
_symmetry.space_group_name_H-M   'P 1'
#
loop_
_entity.id
_entity.type
_entity.pdbx_description
1 polymer ?
#
loop_
_entity_poly.entity_id
_entity_poly.type
_entity_poly.pdbx_seq_one_letter_code
_entity_poly.pdbx_strand_id
1 'polypeptide(L)'
;KLNLILSFPCISSAVEYCQALFDYKSVSEDELDLKKGDIVAVVNKETEDEGWWEGELNGRCGYFPDNFVMVLPPKDALPSGNTTLLPTRIGSMKVSAKTEA
;
A
#
# COMPACT_ATOMS: atom_id res chain seq x y z
N LYS A 1 -10.15 -4.46 42.93
CA LYS A 1 -9.44 -5.05 41.78
C LYS A 1 -8.93 -3.86 40.97
N LEU A 2 -7.62 -3.67 40.95
CA LEU A 2 -6.96 -2.47 40.44
C LEU A 2 -7.24 -2.28 38.94
N ASN A 3 -7.48 -1.02 38.58
CA ASN A 3 -7.48 -0.51 37.23
C ASN A 3 -6.16 -0.84 36.54
N LEU A 4 -6.21 -1.48 35.37
CA LEU A 4 -5.11 -1.44 34.41
C LEU A 4 -5.63 -0.87 33.08
N ILE A 5 -5.90 0.42 33.12
CA ILE A 5 -5.89 1.27 31.93
C ILE A 5 -4.41 1.58 31.68
N LEU A 6 -3.72 0.78 30.86
CA LEU A 6 -2.43 1.07 30.20
C LEU A 6 -2.36 0.08 29.02
N SER A 7 -2.45 0.38 27.73
CA SER A 7 -2.12 1.61 27.01
C SER A 7 -2.83 1.59 25.64
N PHE A 8 -4.02 2.18 25.54
CA PHE A 8 -4.44 2.80 24.27
C PHE A 8 -4.37 4.29 24.52
N PRO A 9 -3.29 4.91 24.02
CA PRO A 9 -3.50 5.72 22.84
C PRO A 9 -2.31 5.60 21.89
N CYS A 10 -2.50 5.05 20.69
CA CYS A 10 -1.73 5.61 19.57
C CYS A 10 -2.42 6.93 19.18
N ILE A 11 -2.39 7.92 20.07
CA ILE A 11 -2.68 9.31 19.75
C ILE A 11 -1.32 9.98 19.66
N SER A 12 -0.67 9.76 18.52
CA SER A 12 0.36 10.64 17.98
C SER A 12 0.18 10.69 16.46
N SER A 13 -0.65 11.66 16.05
CA SER A 13 -0.46 12.50 14.87
C SER A 13 -0.07 11.82 13.54
N ALA A 14 -1.07 11.60 12.69
CA ALA A 14 -0.97 11.07 11.33
C ALA A 14 -0.66 9.57 11.25
N VAL A 15 -1.73 8.76 11.24
CA VAL A 15 -1.64 7.38 10.77
C VAL A 15 -1.21 7.42 9.31
N GLU A 16 -0.01 6.94 9.04
CA GLU A 16 0.44 6.72 7.68
C GLU A 16 -0.22 5.46 7.14
N TYR A 17 -0.65 5.51 5.88
CA TYR A 17 -1.23 4.37 5.20
C TYR A 17 -0.30 3.94 4.10
N CYS A 18 -0.23 2.65 3.84
CA CYS A 18 0.42 2.12 2.66
C CYS A 18 -0.53 1.19 1.91
N GLN A 19 -0.32 1.08 0.60
CA GLN A 19 -1.04 0.15 -0.27
C GLN A 19 -0.13 -1.01 -0.65
N ALA A 20 -0.60 -2.24 -0.46
CA ALA A 20 0.10 -3.42 -0.93
C ALA A 20 0.12 -3.47 -2.46
N LEU A 21 1.30 -3.60 -3.05
CA LEU A 21 1.51 -3.70 -4.50
C LEU A 21 1.46 -5.15 -5.00
N PHE A 22 1.75 -6.09 -4.10
CA PHE A 22 1.81 -7.52 -4.37
C PHE A 22 1.13 -8.31 -3.26
N ASP A 23 0.73 -9.54 -3.57
CA ASP A 23 0.22 -10.46 -2.55
C ASP A 23 1.39 -10.97 -1.70
N TYR A 24 1.23 -10.94 -0.38
CA TYR A 24 2.17 -11.50 0.58
C TYR A 24 1.39 -12.43 1.51
N LYS A 25 1.83 -13.69 1.59
CA LYS A 25 1.24 -14.67 2.48
C LYS A 25 2.12 -14.78 3.72
N SER A 26 1.54 -14.57 4.89
CA SER A 26 2.29 -14.70 6.13
C SER A 26 2.83 -16.12 6.30
N VAL A 27 4.04 -16.20 6.82
CA VAL A 27 4.74 -17.44 7.18
C VAL A 27 4.54 -17.74 8.67
N SER A 28 4.46 -16.68 9.48
CA SER A 28 4.34 -16.73 10.94
C SER A 28 3.02 -16.08 11.42
N GLU A 29 2.61 -16.38 12.65
CA GLU A 29 1.38 -15.80 13.23
C GLU A 29 1.51 -14.31 13.60
N ASP A 30 2.75 -13.84 13.75
CA ASP A 30 3.08 -12.44 13.99
C ASP A 30 3.16 -11.61 12.70
N GLU A 31 3.05 -12.25 11.53
CA GLU A 31 3.12 -11.61 10.22
C GLU A 31 1.72 -11.35 9.64
N LEU A 32 1.61 -10.28 8.84
CA LEU A 32 0.36 -9.83 8.25
C LEU A 32 0.19 -10.35 6.81
N ASP A 33 -0.94 -11.01 6.54
CA ASP A 33 -1.32 -11.33 5.17
C ASP A 33 -1.65 -10.05 4.39
N LEU A 34 -1.01 -9.84 3.24
CA LEU A 34 -1.32 -8.74 2.34
C LEU A 34 -1.89 -9.26 1.02
N LYS A 35 -2.92 -8.59 0.51
CA LYS A 35 -3.32 -8.72 -0.89
C LYS A 35 -3.04 -7.44 -1.64
N LYS A 36 -2.69 -7.58 -2.93
CA LYS A 36 -2.55 -6.45 -3.82
C LYS A 36 -3.79 -5.55 -3.77
N GLY A 37 -3.57 -4.29 -3.45
CA GLY A 37 -4.59 -3.27 -3.30
C GLY A 37 -5.05 -3.02 -1.87
N ASP A 38 -4.68 -3.88 -0.91
CA ASP A 38 -5.01 -3.68 0.51
C ASP A 38 -4.36 -2.42 1.07
N ILE A 39 -5.09 -1.74 1.95
CA ILE A 39 -4.63 -0.53 2.63
C ILE A 39 -4.30 -0.89 4.07
N VAL A 40 -3.02 -0.80 4.42
CA VAL A 40 -2.51 -1.12 5.75
C VAL A 40 -2.21 0.19 6.48
N ALA A 41 -2.64 0.28 7.74
CA ALA A 41 -2.23 1.36 8.62
C ALA A 41 -0.84 1.05 9.18
N VAL A 42 0.15 1.88 8.89
CA VAL A 42 1.51 1.68 9.39
C VAL A 42 1.54 2.10 10.86
N VAL A 43 1.90 1.16 11.73
CA VAL A 43 2.00 1.34 13.19
C VAL A 43 3.44 1.67 13.58
N ASN A 44 4.42 0.93 13.05
CA ASN A 44 5.84 1.17 13.30
C ASN A 44 6.71 0.80 12.08
N LYS A 45 7.67 1.67 11.74
CA LYS A 45 8.66 1.42 10.67
C LYS A 45 10.05 1.07 11.19
N GLU A 46 10.31 1.35 12.45
CA GLU A 46 11.58 1.09 13.13
C GLU A 46 11.40 -0.20 13.96
N THR A 47 11.39 -1.34 13.27
CA THR A 47 11.37 -2.67 13.90
C THR A 47 12.79 -3.18 14.13
N GLU A 48 12.93 -4.31 14.83
CA GLU A 48 14.23 -4.96 15.05
C GLU A 48 14.86 -5.44 13.73
N ASP A 49 14.02 -5.88 12.79
CA ASP A 49 14.44 -6.28 11.45
C ASP A 49 14.35 -5.13 10.44
N GLU A 50 15.47 -4.78 9.83
CA GLU A 50 15.51 -3.77 8.75
C GLU A 50 14.67 -4.24 7.54
N GLY A 51 13.80 -3.37 7.02
CA GLY A 51 12.92 -3.66 5.88
C GLY A 51 11.59 -4.33 6.25
N TRP A 52 11.31 -4.49 7.53
CA TRP A 52 10.01 -4.94 8.03
C TRP A 52 9.30 -3.79 8.72
N TRP A 53 8.00 -3.66 8.47
CA TRP A 53 7.15 -2.70 9.16
C TRP A 53 6.05 -3.44 9.90
N GLU A 54 5.63 -2.88 11.02
CA GLU A 54 4.45 -3.30 11.74
C GLU A 54 3.26 -2.46 11.25
N GLY A 55 2.14 -3.12 10.96
CA GLY A 55 0.92 -2.41 10.64
C GLY A 55 -0.34 -3.19 10.97
N GLU A 56 -1.46 -2.50 10.82
CA GLU A 56 -2.78 -3.02 11.14
C GLU A 56 -3.62 -3.13 9.86
N LEU A 57 -4.19 -4.32 9.64
CA LEU A 57 -5.13 -4.60 8.56
C LEU A 57 -6.29 -5.44 9.11
N ASN A 58 -7.52 -5.00 8.87
CA ASN A 58 -8.74 -5.69 9.32
C ASN A 58 -8.77 -5.98 10.84
N GLY A 59 -8.18 -5.11 11.67
CA GLY A 59 -8.10 -5.28 13.12
C GLY A 59 -7.08 -6.34 13.58
N ARG A 60 -6.23 -6.85 12.68
CA ARG A 60 -5.04 -7.63 13.03
C ARG A 60 -3.80 -6.76 12.86
N CYS A 61 -2.93 -6.78 13.86
CA CYS A 61 -1.59 -6.21 13.78
C CYS A 61 -0.60 -7.31 13.41
N GLY A 62 0.39 -6.98 12.60
CA GLY A 62 1.49 -7.89 12.28
C GLY A 62 2.56 -7.24 11.42
N TYR A 63 3.65 -7.98 11.23
CA TYR A 63 4.80 -7.54 10.44
C TYR A 63 4.62 -7.86 8.96
N PHE A 64 5.10 -6.97 8.09
CA PHE A 64 5.15 -7.18 6.65
C PHE A 64 6.37 -6.49 6.03
N PRO A 65 6.86 -6.96 4.88
CA PRO A 65 8.01 -6.35 4.21
C PRO A 65 7.63 -5.02 3.54
N ASP A 66 8.44 -3.98 3.76
CA ASP A 66 8.21 -2.64 3.21
C ASP A 66 8.25 -2.61 1.67
N ASN A 67 9.11 -3.44 1.08
CA ASN A 67 9.29 -3.57 -0.38
C ASN A 67 8.02 -4.02 -1.12
N PHE A 68 7.00 -4.52 -0.41
CA PHE A 68 5.74 -4.99 -0.99
C PHE A 68 4.63 -3.95 -0.92
N VAL A 69 4.88 -2.79 -0.30
CA VAL A 69 3.90 -1.74 -0.11
C VAL A 69 4.36 -0.40 -0.68
N MET A 70 3.42 0.51 -0.90
CA MET A 70 3.66 1.89 -1.29
C MET A 70 3.00 2.83 -0.28
N VAL A 71 3.79 3.69 0.36
CA VAL A 71 3.24 4.70 1.30
C VAL A 71 2.34 5.67 0.55
N LEU A 72 1.13 5.86 1.05
CA LEU A 72 0.15 6.78 0.51
C LEU A 72 0.37 8.18 1.10
N PRO A 73 0.37 9.24 0.27
CA PRO A 73 0.46 10.60 0.78
C PRO A 73 -0.78 10.93 1.63
N PRO A 74 -0.65 11.79 2.66
CA PRO A 74 -1.79 12.32 3.38
C PRO A 74 -2.82 12.90 2.41
N LYS A 75 -4.09 12.56 2.61
CA LYS A 75 -5.24 12.96 1.79
C LYS A 75 -5.41 14.47 1.55
N ASP A 76 -4.69 15.31 2.29
CA ASP A 76 -4.65 16.76 2.11
C ASP A 76 -3.66 17.22 1.00
N ALA A 77 -2.86 16.30 0.44
CA ALA A 77 -1.82 16.60 -0.55
C ALA A 77 -2.27 16.42 -2.02
N LEU A 78 -3.56 16.22 -2.30
CA LEU A 78 -4.08 16.21 -3.67
C LEU A 78 -4.68 17.58 -4.05
N PRO A 79 -4.08 18.34 -4.99
CA PRO A 79 -4.84 19.31 -5.75
C PRO A 79 -5.84 18.55 -6.62
N SER A 80 -7.12 18.63 -6.25
CA SER A 80 -8.23 18.26 -7.14
C SER A 80 -8.21 19.20 -8.35
N GLY A 81 -7.92 18.67 -9.53
CA GLY A 81 -7.96 19.36 -10.84
C GLY A 81 -6.70 19.07 -11.66
N ASN A 82 -6.73 18.29 -12.75
CA ASN A 82 -7.54 18.52 -13.93
C ASN A 82 -7.82 17.25 -14.77
N THR A 83 -9.09 17.05 -15.11
CA THR A 83 -9.50 16.41 -16.36
C THR A 83 -9.02 17.24 -17.56
N THR A 84 -8.94 16.61 -18.75
CA THR A 84 -8.68 17.18 -20.10
C THR A 84 -7.19 17.30 -20.44
N LEU A 85 -6.59 16.54 -21.36
CA LEU A 85 -6.95 16.32 -22.77
C LEU A 85 -6.25 15.07 -23.34
N LEU A 86 -6.97 14.30 -24.15
CA LEU A 86 -6.42 13.38 -25.15
C LEU A 86 -5.62 14.18 -26.19
N PRO A 87 -4.49 13.68 -26.71
CA PRO A 87 -4.10 13.97 -28.08
C PRO A 87 -4.66 12.86 -28.99
N THR A 88 -5.82 13.12 -29.59
CA THR A 88 -6.17 12.47 -30.86
C THR A 88 -5.26 13.06 -31.93
N ARG A 89 -4.35 12.26 -32.52
CA ARG A 89 -3.84 12.57 -33.86
C ARG A 89 -3.57 11.30 -34.67
N ILE A 90 -4.65 10.89 -35.35
CA ILE A 90 -4.75 10.43 -36.75
C ILE A 90 -3.44 10.00 -37.40
N GLY A 91 -3.39 8.74 -37.82
CA GLY A 91 -2.38 8.22 -38.75
C GLY A 91 -2.58 6.74 -39.08
N SER A 92 -3.70 6.42 -39.74
CA SER A 92 -3.90 5.15 -40.42
C SER A 92 -2.70 4.78 -41.30
N MET A 93 -2.08 3.62 -41.10
CA MET A 93 -1.66 2.76 -42.21
C MET A 93 -1.87 1.30 -41.83
N LYS A 94 -2.93 0.75 -42.43
CA LYS A 94 -3.10 -0.67 -42.72
C LYS A 94 -1.93 -1.09 -43.62
N VAL A 95 -1.38 -2.28 -43.42
CA VAL A 95 -1.10 -3.34 -44.42
C VAL A 95 -0.47 -4.48 -43.61
N SER A 96 -1.23 -5.53 -43.28
CA SER A 96 -1.60 -6.69 -44.12
C SER A 96 -0.46 -7.71 -44.26
N ALA A 97 -0.88 -8.96 -44.15
CA ALA A 97 -0.10 -10.17 -44.02
C ALA A 97 0.52 -10.67 -45.33
N LYS A 98 1.35 -11.73 -45.18
CA LYS A 98 1.91 -12.66 -46.19
C LYS A 98 3.10 -12.06 -46.98
N THR A 99 4.19 -12.75 -47.32
CA THR A 99 4.37 -14.13 -47.86
C THR A 99 5.86 -14.52 -47.84
N GLU A 100 6.11 -15.84 -47.80
CA GLU A 100 7.31 -16.63 -48.20
C GLU A 100 8.41 -16.00 -49.07
N ALA A 101 9.66 -16.41 -48.78
CA ALA A 101 10.58 -17.05 -49.72
C ALA A 101 11.57 -17.96 -48.96
#